data_AF-A0A1V2YD83-F1
#
_entry.id   AF-A0A1V2YD83-F1
#
_cell.length_a   1.000
_cell.length_b   1.000
_cell.length_c   1.000
_cell.angle_alpha   90.00
_cell.angle_beta   90.00
_cell.angle_gamma   90.00
#
_symmetry.space_group_name_H-M   'P 1'
#
loop_
_entity.id
_entity.type
_entity.pdbx_description
1 polymer ?
#
loop_
_entity_poly.entity_id
_entity_poly.type
_entity_poly.pdbx_seq_one_letter_code
_entity_poly.pdbx_strand_id
1 'polypeptide(L)'
;MPNKADEFKAKYAEGYRCICEEADGENVTLHLKNFEKEKIHTISTNENMEIGEIADFLDSVDLEKKLNGDDTICTQNESNLGWPNL
;
A
#
# COMPACT_ATOMS: atom_id res chain seq x y z
N MET A 1 -7.15 -23.16 -4.67
CA MET A 1 -5.81 -22.55 -4.46
C MET A 1 -6.00 -21.46 -3.41
N PRO A 2 -5.07 -21.26 -2.46
CA PRO A 2 -5.20 -20.13 -1.55
C PRO A 2 -5.09 -18.82 -2.36
N ASN A 3 -6.09 -17.96 -2.24
CA ASN A 3 -6.17 -16.65 -2.89
C ASN A 3 -5.06 -15.74 -2.32
N LYS A 4 -4.31 -15.07 -3.19
CA LYS A 4 -3.20 -14.17 -2.84
C LYS A 4 -3.69 -12.92 -2.11
N ALA A 5 -4.91 -12.47 -2.35
CA ALA A 5 -5.54 -11.41 -1.58
C ALA A 5 -5.81 -11.83 -0.13
N ASP A 6 -6.26 -13.07 0.11
CA ASP A 6 -6.41 -13.61 1.46
C ASP A 6 -5.06 -13.73 2.18
N GLU A 7 -4.02 -14.19 1.46
CA GLU A 7 -2.65 -14.24 1.98
C GLU A 7 -2.15 -12.85 2.39
N PHE A 8 -2.41 -11.83 1.55
CA PHE A 8 -2.07 -10.44 1.82
C PHE A 8 -2.76 -9.91 3.08
N LYS A 9 -4.09 -10.08 3.17
CA LYS A 9 -4.90 -9.64 4.33
C LYS A 9 -4.43 -10.33 5.62
N ALA A 10 -4.14 -11.64 5.56
CA ALA A 10 -3.60 -12.39 6.70
C ALA A 10 -2.23 -11.85 7.16
N LYS A 11 -1.29 -11.60 6.23
CA LYS A 11 0.01 -11.01 6.56
C LYS A 11 -0.15 -9.61 7.15
N TYR A 12 -1.09 -8.83 6.63
CA TYR A 12 -1.38 -7.51 7.15
C TYR A 12 -1.86 -7.56 8.61
N ALA A 13 -2.72 -8.53 8.94
CA ALA A 13 -3.17 -8.80 10.32
C ALA A 13 -2.05 -9.31 11.23
N GLU A 14 -1.03 -10.00 10.70
CA GLU A 14 0.18 -10.38 11.42
C GLU A 14 1.14 -9.20 11.71
N GLY A 15 0.80 -7.98 11.27
CA GLY A 15 1.61 -6.77 11.45
C GLY A 15 2.58 -6.47 10.30
N TYR A 16 2.48 -7.17 9.17
CA TYR A 16 3.20 -6.77 7.97
C TYR A 16 2.57 -5.52 7.35
N ARG A 17 3.39 -4.65 6.77
CA ARG A 17 2.95 -3.46 6.05
C ARG A 17 3.51 -3.47 4.64
N CYS A 18 2.69 -3.10 3.66
CA CYS A 18 3.14 -2.92 2.29
C CYS A 18 4.13 -1.75 2.24
N ILE A 19 5.30 -1.98 1.65
CA ILE A 19 6.37 -0.99 1.50
C ILE A 19 6.69 -0.69 0.04
N CYS A 20 6.31 -1.57 -0.89
CA CYS A 20 6.52 -1.39 -2.31
C CYS A 20 5.51 -2.21 -3.10
N GLU A 21 5.01 -1.62 -4.19
CA GLU A 21 4.19 -2.28 -5.18
C GLU A 21 4.89 -2.10 -6.53
N GLU A 22 5.14 -3.23 -7.19
CA GLU A 22 5.75 -3.29 -8.52
C GLU A 22 4.73 -3.90 -9.48
N ALA A 23 4.35 -3.16 -10.51
CA ALA A 23 3.48 -3.66 -11.58
C ALA A 23 4.30 -3.89 -12.85
N ASP A 24 4.36 -5.13 -13.32
CA ASP A 24 4.97 -5.54 -14.58
C ASP A 24 3.90 -6.18 -15.49
N GLY A 25 3.31 -5.34 -16.35
CA GLY A 25 2.21 -5.75 -17.22
C GLY A 25 0.97 -6.15 -16.42
N GLU A 26 0.58 -7.43 -16.54
CA GLU A 26 -0.56 -8.01 -15.80
C GLU A 26 -0.14 -8.60 -14.44
N ASN A 27 1.17 -8.64 -14.14
CA ASN A 27 1.67 -9.15 -12.86
C ASN A 27 1.89 -7.99 -11.89
N VAL A 28 1.34 -8.11 -10.68
CA VAL A 28 1.57 -7.20 -9.57
C VAL A 28 2.33 -7.93 -8.48
N THR A 29 3.42 -7.32 -8.03
CA THR A 29 4.27 -7.81 -6.96
C THR A 29 4.25 -6.83 -5.79
N LEU A 30 3.86 -7.32 -4.63
CA LEU A 30 3.70 -6.56 -3.39
C LEU A 30 4.77 -6.98 -2.40
N HIS A 31 5.52 -6.02 -1.90
CA HIS A 31 6.56 -6.23 -0.91
C HIS A 31 6.05 -5.80 0.44
N LEU A 32 5.88 -6.76 1.34
CA LEU A 32 5.44 -6.53 2.70
C LEU A 32 6.62 -6.66 3.66
N LYS A 33 6.73 -5.72 4.61
CA LYS A 33 7.73 -5.76 5.66
C LYS A 33 7.05 -5.77 7.03
N ASN A 34 7.46 -6.70 7.87
CA ASN A 34 7.15 -6.68 9.29
C ASN A 34 8.36 -6.08 10.02
N PHE A 35 8.16 -4.91 10.61
CA PHE A 35 9.22 -4.17 11.32
C PHE A 35 9.55 -4.78 12.69
N GLU A 36 8.58 -5.44 13.33
CA GLU A 36 8.79 -6.07 14.64
C GLU A 36 9.61 -7.36 14.52
N LYS A 37 9.36 -8.14 13.47
CA LYS A 37 10.05 -9.42 13.20
C LYS A 37 11.25 -9.26 12.27
N GLU A 38 11.47 -8.05 11.74
CA GLU A 38 12.47 -7.74 10.71
C GLU A 38 12.41 -8.71 9.51
N LYS A 39 11.19 -9.07 9.10
CA LYS A 39 10.95 -10.02 8.01
C LYS A 39 10.32 -9.33 6.81
N ILE A 40 10.70 -9.78 5.62
CA ILE A 40 10.12 -9.35 4.35
C ILE A 40 9.37 -10.53 3.75
N HIS A 41 8.17 -10.27 3.25
CA HIS A 41 7.32 -11.23 2.56
C HIS A 41 6.87 -10.61 1.24
N THR A 42 6.99 -11.35 0.15
CA THR A 42 6.63 -10.85 -1.19
C THR A 42 5.47 -11.67 -1.72
N ILE A 43 4.45 -10.98 -2.22
CA ILE A 43 3.25 -11.57 -2.80
C ILE A 43 3.17 -11.12 -4.25
N SER A 44 3.25 -12.05 -5.18
CA SER A 44 3.02 -11.79 -6.61
C SER A 44 1.71 -12.43 -7.04
N THR A 45 0.86 -11.66 -7.72
CA THR A 45 -0.37 -12.14 -8.36
C THR A 45 -0.48 -11.57 -9.76
N ASN A 46 -1.15 -12.29 -10.65
CA ASN A 46 -1.53 -11.84 -11.99
C ASN A 46 -3.04 -11.92 -12.23
N GLU A 47 -3.81 -12.24 -11.19
CA GLU A 47 -5.25 -12.30 -11.28
C GLU A 47 -5.83 -10.93 -10.98
N ASN A 48 -6.47 -10.33 -11.99
CA ASN A 48 -7.01 -8.97 -11.90
C ASN A 48 -8.03 -8.80 -10.75
N MET A 49 -8.74 -9.88 -10.39
CA MET A 49 -9.66 -9.90 -9.26
C MET A 49 -8.90 -9.79 -7.92
N GLU A 50 -7.81 -10.54 -7.74
CA GLU A 50 -6.99 -10.49 -6.54
C GLU A 50 -6.30 -9.13 -6.40
N ILE A 51 -5.81 -8.57 -7.53
CA ILE A 51 -5.21 -7.23 -7.58
C ILE A 51 -6.20 -6.17 -7.11
N GLY A 52 -7.44 -6.21 -7.62
CA GLY A 52 -8.50 -5.29 -7.21
C GLY A 52 -8.83 -5.40 -5.72
N GLU A 53 -8.92 -6.61 -5.18
CA GLU A 53 -9.17 -6.82 -3.75
C GLU A 53 -8.05 -6.29 -2.84
N ILE A 54 -6.79 -6.43 -3.28
CA ILE A 54 -5.65 -5.92 -2.51
C ILE A 54 -5.61 -4.39 -2.55
N ALA A 55 -5.87 -3.81 -3.72
CA ALA A 55 -5.93 -2.35 -3.88
C ALA A 55 -7.07 -1.73 -3.04
N ASP A 56 -8.27 -2.32 -3.08
CA ASP A 56 -9.41 -1.88 -2.27
C ASP A 56 -9.11 -1.95 -0.75
N PHE A 57 -8.46 -3.03 -0.32
CA PHE A 57 -8.03 -3.17 1.07
C PHE A 57 -6.99 -2.10 1.47
N LEU A 58 -6.00 -1.83 0.61
CA LEU A 58 -4.99 -0.79 0.87
C LEU A 58 -5.61 0.61 0.95
N ASP A 59 -6.54 0.94 0.06
CA ASP A 59 -7.28 2.20 0.07
C ASP A 59 -8.10 2.35 1.36
N SER A 60 -8.78 1.29 1.78
CA SER A 60 -9.52 1.26 3.05
C SER A 60 -8.62 1.51 4.26
N VAL A 61 -7.43 0.90 4.30
CA VAL A 61 -6.46 1.12 5.38
C VAL A 61 -5.87 2.54 5.37
N ASP A 62 -5.62 3.11 4.19
CA ASP A 62 -5.19 4.51 4.07
C ASP A 62 -6.30 5.46 4.55
N LEU A 63 -7.55 5.17 4.18
CA LEU A 63 -8.72 5.91 4.61
C LEU A 63 -8.92 5.86 6.13
N GLU A 64 -8.71 4.68 6.76
CA GLU A 64 -8.73 4.54 8.22
C GLU A 64 -7.63 5.37 8.88
N LYS A 65 -6.40 5.38 8.35
CA LYS A 65 -5.31 6.25 8.86
C LYS A 65 -5.67 7.73 8.75
N LYS A 66 -6.29 8.12 7.63
CA LYS A 66 -6.70 9.49 7.35
C LYS A 66 -7.88 9.93 8.24
N LEU A 67 -8.80 9.01 8.56
CA LEU A 67 -9.88 9.26 9.52
C LEU A 67 -9.36 9.34 10.95
N ASN A 68 -8.34 8.54 11.30
CA ASN A 68 -7.75 8.54 12.65
C ASN A 68 -6.75 9.69 12.90
N GLY A 69 -6.55 10.60 11.94
CA GLY A 69 -5.86 11.86 12.15
C GLY A 69 -4.34 11.76 12.36
N ASP A 70 -3.69 10.72 11.81
CA ASP A 70 -2.24 10.78 11.65
C ASP A 70 -1.96 11.56 10.37
N ASP A 71 -1.74 12.85 10.55
CA ASP A 71 -1.40 13.88 9.56
C ASP A 71 -0.12 13.46 8.81
N THR A 72 -0.24 12.51 7.88
CA THR A 72 0.85 12.20 6.97
C THR A 72 0.82 13.30 5.93
N ILE A 73 1.54 14.38 6.22
CA ILE A 73 2.04 15.34 5.24
C ILE A 73 2.97 14.54 4.31
N CYS A 74 2.40 13.76 3.41
CA CYS A 74 3.05 13.42 2.17
C CYS A 74 3.11 14.73 1.42
N THR A 75 4.26 15.39 1.53
CA THR A 75 4.66 16.58 0.80
C THR A 75 4.15 16.49 -0.62
N GLN A 76 3.03 17.16 -0.89
CA GLN A 76 2.68 17.58 -2.22
C GLN A 76 3.86 18.41 -2.70
N ASN A 77 4.62 17.82 -3.61
CA ASN A 77 5.74 18.44 -4.27
C ASN A 77 5.30 19.83 -4.75
N GLU A 78 6.05 20.83 -4.30
CA GLU A 78 5.81 22.26 -4.49
C GLU A 78 5.46 22.59 -5.95
N SER A 79 4.30 23.17 -6.17
CA SER A 79 4.04 23.98 -7.35
C SER A 79 3.09 25.09 -6.93
N ASN A 80 3.60 26.33 -7.05
CA ASN A 80 2.85 27.59 -6.96
C ASN A 80 2.90 28.34 -5.61
N LEU A 81 4.10 28.76 -5.19
CA LEU A 81 4.25 30.05 -4.50
C LEU A 81 4.64 31.12 -5.53
N GLY A 82 3.65 31.59 -6.27
CA GLY A 82 3.73 32.88 -6.95
C GLY A 82 3.76 33.99 -5.91
N TRP A 83 4.93 34.59 -5.71
CA TRP A 83 5.09 35.78 -4.87
C TRP A 83 4.31 36.95 -5.51
N PRO A 84 3.49 37.71 -4.77
CA PRO A 84 3.01 38.99 -5.28
C PRO A 84 4.19 39.97 -5.29
N ASN A 85 4.63 40.37 -6.49
CA ASN A 85 5.59 41.47 -6.65
C ASN A 85 4.95 42.77 -6.12
N LEU A 86 5.63 43.38 -5.15
CA LEU A 86 5.56 44.81 -4.81
C LEU A 86 6.12 45.67 -5.95
#